data_AF-A0A944BV13-F1
#
_entry.id   AF-A0A944BV13-F1
#
_cell.length_a   1.000
_cell.length_b   1.000
_cell.length_c   1.000
_cell.angle_alpha   90.00
_cell.angle_beta   90.00
_cell.angle_gamma   90.00
#
_symmetry.space_group_name_H-M   'P 1'
#
loop_
_entity.id
_entity.type
_entity.pdbx_description
1 polymer ?
#
loop_
_entity_poly.entity_id
_entity_poly.type
_entity_poly.pdbx_seq_one_letter_code
_entity_poly.pdbx_strand_id
1 'polypeptide(L)'
;MLQSTLMPTMGQAGMCLIWWRTESPILTNIINNMFALLRLYFEQEGCICLEQLVTLQLKAFFLGFYDYLYRNPEEKKAETGSPRIRELLNRFMRALESRYRESRDVSYYADLLNVSAKYLGIVTRRITGHTAKSVIDHYVVLQIKQSLATEEKSIKELSWDYHFCDISFFCRYFKQHTGLTPQQFRKR
;
A
#
# COMPACT_ATOMS: atom_id res chain seq x y z
N MET A 1 16.66 16.13 0.20
CA MET A 1 16.76 15.31 -1.03
C MET A 1 17.28 13.94 -0.65
N LEU A 2 16.81 12.87 -1.32
CA LEU A 2 16.98 11.44 -1.00
C LEU A 2 15.94 10.84 -0.03
N GLN A 3 14.66 10.87 -0.44
CA GLN A 3 13.69 9.82 -0.13
C GLN A 3 13.17 9.17 -1.42
N SER A 4 14.05 9.01 -2.40
CA SER A 4 13.78 8.25 -3.61
C SER A 4 14.56 6.94 -3.55
N THR A 5 13.90 5.88 -3.98
CA THR A 5 14.37 4.51 -4.28
C THR A 5 14.20 3.44 -3.19
N LEU A 6 13.63 2.32 -3.66
CA LEU A 6 13.32 1.04 -3.01
C LEU A 6 11.93 0.92 -2.36
N MET A 7 10.88 1.09 -3.19
CA MET A 7 9.68 0.24 -3.06
C MET A 7 9.91 -0.98 -3.96
N PRO A 8 10.30 -2.15 -3.42
CA PRO A 8 10.34 -3.38 -4.20
C PRO A 8 8.91 -3.72 -4.66
N THR A 9 8.79 -4.33 -5.83
CA THR A 9 7.55 -4.93 -6.35
C THR A 9 6.84 -5.67 -5.22
N MET A 10 5.77 -5.07 -4.70
CA MET A 10 5.12 -5.54 -3.49
C MET A 10 4.36 -6.83 -3.80
N GLY A 11 5.01 -7.98 -3.60
CA GLY A 11 4.33 -9.27 -3.55
C GLY A 11 3.20 -9.27 -2.51
N GLN A 12 2.29 -10.24 -2.61
CA GLN A 12 1.02 -10.37 -1.86
C GLN A 12 1.04 -9.97 -0.37
N ALA A 13 2.17 -10.08 0.32
CA ALA A 13 2.36 -9.58 1.69
C ALA A 13 2.30 -8.03 1.80
N GLY A 14 2.85 -7.30 0.83
CA GLY A 14 2.86 -5.84 0.76
C GLY A 14 1.47 -5.23 0.56
N MET A 15 0.56 -5.91 -0.14
CA MET A 15 -0.82 -5.42 -0.31
C MET A 15 -1.71 -5.70 0.91
N CYS A 16 -1.45 -6.76 1.67
CA CYS A 16 -1.99 -6.89 3.03
C CYS A 16 -1.45 -5.77 3.93
N LEU A 17 -0.19 -5.34 3.75
CA LEU A 17 0.38 -4.22 4.51
C LEU A 17 -0.30 -2.88 4.23
N ILE A 18 -0.90 -2.66 3.05
CA ILE A 18 -1.66 -1.45 2.73
C ILE A 18 -2.87 -1.28 3.67
N TRP A 19 -3.43 -2.39 4.18
CA TRP A 19 -4.58 -2.39 5.11
C TRP A 19 -4.18 -2.78 6.54
N TRP A 20 -3.05 -3.45 6.72
CA TRP A 20 -2.46 -3.75 8.03
C TRP A 20 -1.75 -2.55 8.65
N ARG A 21 -1.38 -1.54 7.84
CA ARG A 21 -0.76 -0.32 8.35
C ARG A 21 -1.80 0.53 9.05
N THR A 22 -2.29 0.05 10.20
CA THR A 22 -2.56 0.81 11.43
C THR A 22 -3.41 -0.01 12.42
N GLU A 23 -2.90 -1.07 13.06
CA GLU A 23 -3.47 -1.48 14.38
C GLU A 23 -2.45 -1.92 15.44
N SER A 24 -1.18 -2.23 15.09
CA SER A 24 -0.13 -2.46 16.10
C SER A 24 0.74 -1.20 16.32
N PRO A 25 0.50 -0.40 17.38
CA PRO A 25 1.36 0.74 17.74
C PRO A 25 2.80 0.30 18.02
N ILE A 26 2.98 -0.94 18.48
CA ILE A 26 4.28 -1.55 18.76
C ILE A 26 5.08 -1.70 17.45
N LEU A 27 4.48 -2.29 16.41
CA LEU A 27 5.15 -2.48 15.13
C LEU A 27 5.55 -1.14 14.50
N THR A 28 4.67 -0.14 14.58
CA THR A 28 4.93 1.21 14.07
C THR A 28 6.13 1.86 14.79
N ASN A 29 6.21 1.71 16.12
CA ASN A 29 7.34 2.20 16.90
C ASN A 29 8.64 1.48 16.56
N ILE A 30 8.63 0.15 16.42
CA ILE A 30 9.82 -0.63 16.03
C ILE A 30 10.35 -0.16 14.67
N ILE A 31 9.46 -0.02 13.69
CA ILE A 31 9.82 0.44 12.34
C ILE A 31 10.41 1.85 12.38
N ASN A 32 9.76 2.78 13.09
CA ASN A 32 10.22 4.16 13.18
C ASN A 32 11.60 4.27 13.86
N ASN A 33 11.80 3.53 14.95
CA ASN A 33 13.09 3.51 15.66
C ASN A 33 14.20 2.91 14.81
N MET A 34 13.91 1.83 14.07
CA MET A 34 14.86 1.25 13.12
C MET A 34 15.27 2.28 12.05
N PHE A 35 14.32 2.97 11.43
CA PHE A 35 14.63 3.98 10.41
C PHE A 35 15.37 5.19 10.98
N ALA A 36 15.08 5.60 12.22
CA ALA A 36 15.80 6.69 12.88
C ALA A 36 17.29 6.34 13.07
N LEU A 37 17.57 5.13 13.57
CA LEU A 37 18.93 4.64 13.74
C LEU A 37 19.67 4.50 12.40
N LEU A 38 19.00 4.00 11.35
CA LEU A 38 19.60 3.95 10.02
C LEU A 38 19.98 5.35 9.53
N ARG A 39 19.10 6.35 9.66
CA ARG A 39 19.41 7.74 9.29
C ARG A 39 20.62 8.28 10.04
N LEU A 40 20.70 8.04 11.35
CA LEU A 40 21.86 8.45 12.15
C LEU A 40 23.17 7.86 11.59
N TYR A 41 23.19 6.59 11.18
CA TYR A 41 24.39 6.01 10.59
C TYR A 41 24.74 6.59 9.22
N PHE A 42 23.75 6.95 8.41
CA PHE A 42 23.97 7.59 7.11
C PHE A 42 24.43 9.06 7.22
N GLU A 43 24.17 9.74 8.34
CA GLU A 43 24.58 11.14 8.56
C GLU A 43 25.99 11.28 9.16
N GLN A 44 26.61 10.20 9.66
CA GLN A 44 27.97 10.25 10.21
C GLN A 44 29.03 10.14 9.11
N GLU A 45 29.78 11.21 8.88
CA GLU A 45 30.95 11.19 7.99
C GLU A 45 32.07 10.33 8.61
N GLY A 46 32.60 9.35 7.84
CA GLY A 46 33.73 8.52 8.27
C GLY A 46 33.39 7.15 8.89
N CYS A 47 32.15 6.66 8.73
CA CYS A 47 31.77 5.34 9.24
C CYS A 47 32.41 4.20 8.42
N ILE A 48 33.42 3.52 8.99
CA ILE A 48 34.19 2.46 8.33
C ILE A 48 33.34 1.19 8.09
N CYS A 49 32.37 0.92 8.96
CA CYS A 49 31.64 -0.35 9.00
C CYS A 49 30.13 -0.18 8.72
N LEU A 50 29.74 0.86 7.98
CA LEU A 50 28.34 1.20 7.71
C LEU A 50 27.54 0.01 7.15
N GLU A 51 28.10 -0.69 6.17
CA GLU A 51 27.46 -1.87 5.56
C GLU A 51 27.14 -2.96 6.59
N GLN A 52 28.08 -3.23 7.50
CA GLN A 52 27.94 -4.26 8.50
C GLN A 52 26.96 -3.86 9.60
N LEU A 53 26.96 -2.59 10.01
CA LEU A 53 25.97 -2.04 10.96
C LEU A 53 24.54 -2.11 10.40
N VAL A 54 24.35 -1.69 9.15
CA VAL A 54 23.05 -1.77 8.47
C VAL A 54 22.59 -3.23 8.38
N THR A 55 23.49 -4.15 8.00
CA THR A 55 23.18 -5.58 7.90
C THR A 55 22.76 -6.19 9.24
N LEU A 56 23.51 -5.91 10.31
CA LEU A 56 23.19 -6.41 11.65
C LEU A 56 21.87 -5.86 12.16
N GLN A 57 21.59 -4.58 11.89
CA GLN A 57 20.35 -3.96 12.30
C GLN A 57 19.14 -4.51 11.54
N LEU A 58 19.26 -4.73 10.23
CA LEU A 58 18.21 -5.39 9.45
C LEU A 58 17.96 -6.82 9.95
N LYS A 59 19.02 -7.58 10.25
CA LYS A 59 18.91 -8.92 10.84
C LYS A 59 18.18 -8.89 12.18
N ALA A 60 18.56 -7.98 13.08
CA ALA A 60 17.91 -7.81 14.37
C ALA A 60 16.42 -7.43 14.22
N PHE A 61 16.11 -6.52 13.30
CA PHE A 61 14.73 -6.14 12.98
C PHE A 61 13.91 -7.33 12.47
N PHE A 62 14.40 -8.08 11.48
CA PHE A 62 13.68 -9.23 10.94
C PHE A 62 13.54 -10.35 11.96
N LEU A 63 14.55 -10.59 12.80
CA LEU A 63 14.48 -11.58 13.86
C LEU A 63 13.45 -11.19 14.92
N GLY A 64 13.45 -9.93 15.36
CA GLY A 64 12.45 -9.42 16.30
C GLY A 64 11.05 -9.39 15.71
N PHE A 65 10.90 -9.07 14.43
CA PHE A 65 9.63 -9.14 13.72
C PHE A 65 9.14 -10.58 13.60
N TYR A 66 10.02 -11.52 13.29
CA TYR A 66 9.71 -12.95 13.25
C TYR A 66 9.30 -13.47 14.64
N ASP A 67 10.05 -13.15 15.69
CA ASP A 67 9.70 -13.51 17.08
C ASP A 67 8.36 -12.88 17.51
N TYR A 68 8.10 -11.62 17.15
CA TYR A 68 6.82 -10.96 17.40
C TYR A 68 5.65 -11.65 16.70
N LEU A 69 5.80 -11.99 15.41
CA LEU A 69 4.80 -12.74 14.65
C LEU A 69 4.59 -14.15 15.18
N TYR A 70 5.65 -14.78 15.71
CA TYR A 70 5.58 -16.12 16.27
C TYR A 70 4.91 -16.13 17.66
N ARG A 71 5.23 -15.15 18.52
CA ARG A 71 4.64 -14.99 19.86
C ARG A 71 3.21 -14.48 19.84
N ASN A 72 2.82 -13.77 18.78
CA ASN A 72 1.44 -13.35 18.55
C ASN A 72 0.89 -14.11 17.33
N PRO A 73 0.62 -15.42 17.46
CA PRO A 73 0.13 -16.24 16.34
C PRO A 73 -1.22 -15.76 15.80
N GLU A 74 -1.94 -14.91 16.54
CA GLU A 74 -3.32 -14.49 16.27
C GLU A 74 -3.51 -12.95 16.35
N GLU A 75 -3.03 -12.23 15.33
CA GLU A 75 -3.91 -11.36 14.52
C GLU A 75 -4.32 -12.09 13.21
N LYS A 76 -4.16 -13.42 13.15
CA LYS A 76 -5.10 -14.25 12.40
C LYS A 76 -6.47 -14.10 13.07
N LYS A 77 -7.27 -13.10 12.71
CA LYS A 77 -8.71 -13.21 12.98
C LYS A 77 -9.14 -14.58 12.45
N ALA A 78 -9.69 -15.42 13.34
CA ALA A 78 -10.26 -16.73 13.03
C ALA A 78 -10.74 -16.77 11.58
N GLU A 79 -10.10 -17.63 10.77
CA GLU A 79 -10.25 -17.81 9.34
C GLU A 79 -11.58 -17.28 8.80
N THR A 80 -11.66 -15.99 8.47
CA THR A 80 -12.97 -15.38 8.19
C THR A 80 -13.47 -15.73 6.78
N GLY A 81 -12.89 -16.72 6.10
CA GLY A 81 -13.40 -17.24 4.84
C GLY A 81 -12.75 -18.56 4.43
N SER A 82 -13.54 -19.43 3.80
CA SER A 82 -13.06 -20.65 3.11
C SER A 82 -11.85 -20.34 2.22
N PRO A 83 -10.91 -21.28 2.01
CA PRO A 83 -9.77 -21.10 1.10
C PRO A 83 -10.17 -20.57 -0.28
N ARG A 84 -11.37 -20.93 -0.78
CA ARG A 84 -11.93 -20.39 -2.03
C ARG A 84 -12.19 -18.89 -2.00
N ILE A 85 -12.65 -18.36 -0.87
CA ILE A 85 -12.93 -16.94 -0.67
C ILE A 85 -11.62 -16.14 -0.64
N ARG A 86 -10.58 -16.68 0.01
CA ARG A 86 -9.24 -16.08 0.01
C ARG A 86 -8.63 -16.07 -1.39
N GLU A 87 -8.76 -17.16 -2.13
CA GLU A 87 -8.27 -17.23 -3.50
C GLU A 87 -8.97 -16.21 -4.41
N LEU A 88 -10.29 -16.04 -4.27
CA LEU A 88 -11.01 -14.99 -4.99
C LEU A 88 -10.49 -13.59 -4.64
N LEU A 89 -10.27 -13.30 -3.35
CA LEU A 89 -9.69 -12.03 -2.94
C LEU A 89 -8.28 -11.83 -3.51
N ASN A 90 -7.43 -12.86 -3.48
CA ASN A 90 -6.09 -12.79 -4.06
C ASN A 90 -6.14 -12.49 -5.56
N ARG A 91 -7.03 -13.14 -6.30
CA ARG A 91 -7.25 -12.86 -7.72
C ARG A 91 -7.73 -11.42 -7.95
N PHE A 92 -8.63 -10.93 -7.10
CA PHE A 92 -9.07 -9.54 -7.12
C PHE A 92 -7.92 -8.55 -6.89
N MET A 93 -7.07 -8.81 -5.89
CA MET A 93 -5.93 -7.94 -5.60
C MET A 93 -4.92 -7.90 -6.75
N ARG A 94 -4.64 -9.06 -7.39
CA ARG A 94 -3.78 -9.11 -8.59
C ARG A 94 -4.39 -8.37 -9.79
N ALA A 95 -5.69 -8.48 -9.97
CA ALA A 95 -6.41 -7.73 -11.01
C ALA A 95 -6.34 -6.22 -10.74
N LEU A 96 -6.47 -5.81 -9.48
CA LEU A 96 -6.34 -4.41 -9.06
C LEU A 96 -4.92 -3.89 -9.32
N GLU A 97 -3.88 -4.63 -8.91
CA GLU A 97 -2.48 -4.25 -9.12
C GLU A 97 -2.12 -4.08 -10.61
N SER A 98 -2.67 -4.91 -11.48
CA SER A 98 -2.41 -4.83 -12.92
C SER A 98 -3.24 -3.75 -13.63
N ARG A 99 -4.45 -3.45 -13.14
CA ARG A 99 -5.43 -2.63 -13.89
C ARG A 99 -6.03 -1.46 -13.11
N TYR A 100 -5.40 -1.00 -12.03
CA TYR A 100 -5.87 0.15 -11.25
C TYR A 100 -5.94 1.47 -12.04
N ARG A 101 -5.18 1.59 -13.13
CA ARG A 101 -5.18 2.76 -14.01
C ARG A 101 -6.38 2.77 -14.96
N GLU A 102 -6.82 1.59 -15.39
CA GLU A 102 -7.85 1.43 -16.43
C GLU A 102 -9.26 1.73 -15.90
N SER A 103 -9.63 1.16 -14.76
CA SER A 103 -10.96 1.30 -14.19
C SER A 103 -10.93 1.34 -12.68
N ARG A 104 -11.91 2.05 -12.10
CA ARG A 104 -12.13 2.16 -10.65
C ARG A 104 -13.46 1.55 -10.22
N ASP A 105 -14.15 0.89 -11.14
CA ASP A 105 -15.48 0.33 -10.90
C ASP A 105 -15.40 -1.10 -10.42
N VAL A 106 -16.17 -1.41 -9.38
CA VAL A 106 -16.22 -2.77 -8.81
C VAL A 106 -16.74 -3.78 -9.85
N SER A 107 -17.69 -3.36 -10.70
CA SER A 107 -18.25 -4.20 -11.76
C SER A 107 -17.20 -4.66 -12.75
N TYR A 108 -16.30 -3.76 -13.18
CA TYR A 108 -15.20 -4.10 -14.09
C TYR A 108 -14.33 -5.25 -13.56
N TYR A 109 -13.95 -5.18 -12.28
CA TYR A 109 -13.16 -6.24 -11.66
C TYR A 109 -13.97 -7.52 -11.43
N ALA A 110 -15.27 -7.41 -11.15
CA ALA A 110 -16.15 -8.56 -10.98
C ALA A 110 -16.30 -9.34 -12.30
N ASP A 111 -16.50 -8.62 -13.41
CA ASP A 111 -16.57 -9.18 -14.75
C ASP A 111 -15.26 -9.89 -15.13
N LEU A 112 -14.11 -9.27 -14.86
CA LEU A 112 -12.79 -9.87 -15.11
C LEU A 112 -12.55 -11.16 -14.31
N LEU A 113 -13.17 -11.28 -13.13
CA LEU A 113 -13.05 -12.45 -12.26
C LEU A 113 -14.15 -13.50 -12.50
N ASN A 114 -15.09 -13.24 -13.41
CA ASN A 114 -16.29 -14.04 -13.66
C ASN A 114 -17.14 -14.25 -12.40
N VAL A 115 -17.33 -13.20 -11.60
CA VAL A 115 -18.18 -13.20 -10.41
C VAL A 115 -19.13 -12.00 -10.41
N SER A 116 -20.23 -12.07 -9.66
CA SER A 116 -21.09 -10.89 -9.50
C SER A 116 -20.42 -9.82 -8.63
N ALA A 117 -20.60 -8.55 -8.96
CA ALA A 117 -20.10 -7.42 -8.17
C ALA A 117 -20.58 -7.46 -6.71
N LYS A 118 -21.80 -7.95 -6.48
CA LYS A 118 -22.37 -8.18 -5.15
C LYS A 118 -21.57 -9.23 -4.37
N TYR A 119 -21.26 -10.37 -4.99
CA TYR A 119 -20.48 -11.42 -4.34
C TYR A 119 -19.06 -10.96 -4.03
N LEU A 120 -18.39 -10.30 -4.98
CA LEU A 120 -17.07 -9.71 -4.77
C LEU A 120 -17.09 -8.73 -3.59
N GLY A 121 -18.09 -7.84 -3.51
CA GLY A 121 -18.26 -6.90 -2.40
C GLY A 121 -18.43 -7.60 -1.04
N ILE A 122 -19.20 -8.68 -0.97
CA ILE A 122 -19.38 -9.47 0.26
C ILE A 122 -18.06 -10.12 0.67
N VAL A 123 -17.35 -10.73 -0.27
CA VAL A 123 -16.07 -11.41 -0.04
C VAL A 123 -15.01 -10.42 0.46
N THR A 124 -14.87 -9.27 -0.22
CA THR A 124 -13.92 -8.24 0.19
C THR A 124 -14.24 -7.70 1.58
N ARG A 125 -15.51 -7.40 1.87
CA ARG A 125 -15.91 -6.90 3.20
C ARG A 125 -15.71 -7.92 4.31
N ARG A 126 -15.95 -9.19 4.02
CA ARG A 126 -15.80 -10.28 4.98
C ARG A 126 -14.34 -10.48 5.40
N ILE A 127 -13.39 -10.34 4.47
CA ILE A 127 -11.96 -10.53 4.77
C ILE A 127 -11.29 -9.23 5.22
N THR A 128 -11.52 -8.12 4.51
CA THR A 128 -10.79 -6.86 4.74
C THR A 128 -11.50 -5.93 5.72
N GLY A 129 -12.78 -6.17 6.05
CA GLY A 129 -13.62 -5.24 6.80
C GLY A 129 -14.14 -4.05 5.98
N HIS A 130 -13.61 -3.83 4.77
CA HIS A 130 -13.92 -2.68 3.92
C HIS A 130 -14.71 -3.05 2.66
N THR A 131 -15.40 -2.07 2.08
CA THR A 131 -16.12 -2.29 0.81
C THR A 131 -15.12 -2.44 -0.34
N ALA A 132 -15.44 -3.27 -1.34
CA ALA A 132 -14.58 -3.44 -2.53
C ALA A 132 -14.24 -2.10 -3.21
N LYS A 133 -15.20 -1.16 -3.24
CA LYS A 133 -14.98 0.19 -3.76
C LYS A 133 -13.95 0.96 -2.94
N SER A 134 -14.07 0.95 -1.61
CA SER A 134 -13.06 1.56 -0.72
C SER A 134 -11.68 0.93 -0.92
N VAL A 135 -11.62 -0.39 -1.18
CA VAL A 135 -10.34 -1.07 -1.42
C VAL A 135 -9.68 -0.56 -2.71
N ILE A 136 -10.45 -0.46 -3.79
CA ILE A 136 -9.97 0.09 -5.06
C ILE A 136 -9.52 1.54 -4.86
N ASP A 137 -10.35 2.37 -4.23
CA ASP A 137 -10.08 3.80 -4.12
C ASP A 137 -8.82 4.08 -3.29
N HIS A 138 -8.65 3.38 -2.18
CA HIS A 138 -7.45 3.53 -1.35
C HIS A 138 -6.18 3.11 -2.10
N TYR A 139 -6.24 2.00 -2.83
CA TYR A 139 -5.12 1.54 -3.63
C TYR A 139 -4.76 2.54 -4.73
N VAL A 140 -5.75 3.03 -5.48
CA VAL A 140 -5.55 4.02 -6.55
C VAL A 140 -4.97 5.32 -5.99
N VAL A 141 -5.51 5.82 -4.87
CA VAL A 141 -4.99 7.03 -4.21
C VAL A 141 -3.57 6.83 -3.70
N LEU A 142 -3.23 5.66 -3.18
CA LEU A 142 -1.86 5.34 -2.76
C LEU A 142 -0.90 5.39 -3.96
N GLN A 143 -1.28 4.79 -5.10
CA GLN A 143 -0.50 4.84 -6.33
C GLN A 143 -0.35 6.29 -6.83
N ILE A 144 -1.41 7.10 -6.78
CA ILE A 144 -1.34 8.52 -7.17
C ILE A 144 -0.36 9.28 -6.27
N LYS A 145 -0.39 9.05 -4.94
CA LYS A 145 0.58 9.67 -4.02
C LYS A 145 2.01 9.29 -4.37
N GLN A 146 2.25 8.03 -4.72
CA GLN A 146 3.57 7.53 -5.11
C GLN A 146 4.04 8.18 -6.42
N SER A 147 3.18 8.25 -7.44
CA SER A 147 3.50 8.94 -8.70
C SER A 147 3.72 10.44 -8.50
N LEU A 148 2.96 11.11 -7.64
CA LEU A 148 3.17 12.53 -7.32
C LEU A 148 4.53 12.80 -6.65
N ALA A 149 5.04 11.83 -5.89
CA ALA A 149 6.32 11.93 -5.17
C ALA A 149 7.53 11.51 -6.01
N THR A 150 7.36 10.60 -6.96
CA THR A 150 8.46 9.98 -7.72
C THR A 150 8.58 10.53 -9.14
N GLU A 151 7.47 10.96 -9.74
CA GLU A 151 7.41 11.37 -11.15
C GLU A 151 7.29 12.91 -11.27
N GLU A 152 8.05 13.50 -12.20
CA GLU A 152 7.98 14.93 -12.52
C GLU A 152 6.80 15.30 -13.46
N LYS A 153 5.96 14.32 -13.81
CA LYS A 153 4.80 14.53 -14.70
C LYS A 153 3.85 15.60 -14.18
N SER A 154 3.27 16.38 -15.07
CA SER A 154 2.23 17.33 -14.74
C SER A 154 0.98 16.63 -14.20
N ILE A 155 0.18 17.35 -13.42
CA ILE A 155 -1.10 16.83 -12.90
C ILE A 155 -2.07 16.48 -14.05
N LYS A 156 -1.94 17.17 -15.19
CA LYS A 156 -2.70 16.88 -16.40
C LYS A 156 -2.32 15.51 -16.98
N GLU A 157 -1.03 15.23 -17.11
CA GLU A 157 -0.53 13.94 -17.60
C GLU A 157 -0.92 12.80 -16.65
N LEU A 158 -0.78 13.01 -15.33
CA LEU A 158 -1.24 12.04 -14.34
C LEU A 158 -2.75 11.79 -14.42
N SER A 159 -3.56 12.82 -14.65
CA SER A 159 -5.00 12.65 -14.86
C SER A 159 -5.30 11.75 -16.06
N TRP A 160 -4.52 11.88 -17.14
CA TRP A 160 -4.67 11.07 -18.35
C TRP A 160 -4.16 9.64 -18.17
N ASP A 161 -3.01 9.46 -17.52
CA ASP A 161 -2.41 8.15 -17.22
C ASP A 161 -3.32 7.26 -16.36
N TYR A 162 -4.12 7.87 -15.48
CA TYR A 162 -5.11 7.19 -14.66
C TYR A 162 -6.51 7.20 -15.29
N HIS A 163 -6.65 7.50 -16.58
CA HIS A 163 -7.91 7.50 -17.32
C HIS A 163 -9.04 8.27 -16.61
N PHE A 164 -8.75 9.43 -16.05
CA PHE A 164 -9.78 10.35 -15.57
C PHE A 164 -10.31 11.19 -16.73
N CYS A 165 -11.64 11.34 -16.82
CA CYS A 165 -12.30 12.11 -17.87
C CYS A 165 -11.85 13.59 -17.90
N ASP A 166 -11.56 14.15 -16.73
CA ASP A 166 -11.13 15.55 -16.58
C ASP A 166 -10.19 15.68 -15.37
N ILE A 167 -9.23 16.60 -15.48
CA ILE A 167 -8.31 17.04 -14.42
C ILE A 167 -9.10 17.52 -13.19
N SER A 168 -10.22 18.20 -13.41
CA SER A 168 -11.14 18.63 -12.36
C SER A 168 -11.65 17.46 -11.52
N PHE A 169 -12.02 16.35 -12.18
CA PHE A 169 -12.49 15.14 -11.51
C PHE A 169 -11.34 14.45 -10.77
N PHE A 170 -10.15 14.37 -11.37
CA PHE A 170 -8.94 13.86 -10.72
C PHE A 170 -8.63 14.62 -9.42
N CYS A 171 -8.62 15.96 -9.49
CA CYS A 171 -8.35 16.82 -8.33
C CYS A 171 -9.41 16.64 -7.24
N ARG A 172 -10.69 16.57 -7.62
CA ARG A 172 -11.79 16.33 -6.67
C ARG A 172 -11.66 14.96 -6.01
N TYR A 173 -11.40 13.92 -6.80
CA TYR A 173 -11.20 12.56 -6.31
C TYR A 173 -10.04 12.48 -5.31
N PHE A 174 -8.87 13.03 -5.68
CA PHE A 174 -7.72 13.05 -4.78
C PHE A 174 -7.98 13.85 -3.50
N LYS A 175 -8.63 15.01 -3.61
CA LYS A 175 -8.99 15.85 -2.46
C LYS A 175 -10.00 15.17 -1.53
N GLN A 176 -10.98 14.46 -2.08
CA GLN A 176 -11.97 13.73 -1.29
C GLN A 176 -11.33 12.64 -0.44
N HIS A 177 -10.30 11.97 -0.95
CA HIS A 177 -9.63 10.87 -0.24
C HIS A 177 -8.43 11.29 0.63
N THR A 178 -7.81 12.44 0.35
CA THR A 178 -6.59 12.88 1.06
C THR A 178 -6.76 14.17 1.85
N GLY A 179 -7.85 14.91 1.65
CA GLY A 179 -8.07 16.25 2.21
C GLY A 179 -7.30 17.37 1.51
N LEU A 180 -6.32 17.04 0.66
CA LEU A 180 -5.42 17.99 -0.01
C LEU A 180 -5.57 17.90 -1.52
N THR A 181 -5.27 18.98 -2.23
CA THR A 181 -5.17 18.93 -3.70
C THR A 181 -3.85 18.28 -4.14
N PRO A 182 -3.79 17.67 -5.33
CA PRO A 182 -2.53 17.09 -5.85
C PRO A 182 -1.37 18.10 -5.90
N GLN A 183 -1.67 19.38 -6.24
CA GLN A 183 -0.68 20.46 -6.21
C GLN A 183 -0.15 20.74 -4.81
N GLN A 184 -1.04 20.81 -3.81
CA GLN A 184 -0.64 21.02 -2.42
C GLN A 184 0.18 19.85 -1.89
N PHE A 185 -0.14 18.62 -2.29
CA PHE A 185 0.62 17.44 -1.90
C PHE A 185 2.04 17.45 -2.48
N ARG A 186 2.23 17.85 -3.74
CA ARG A 186 3.55 17.92 -4.38
C ARG A 186 4.45 19.03 -3.81
N LYS A 187 3.88 20.12 -3.30
CA LYS A 187 4.64 21.23 -2.70
C LYS A 187 5.15 20.95 -1.29
N ARG A 188 4.80 19.80 -0.71
CA ARG A 188 5.06 19.43 0.67
C ARG A 188 6.18 18.39 0.72
#